data_AF-A0A537YRT5-F1
#
_entry.id   AF-A0A537YRT5-F1
#
_cell.length_a   1.000
_cell.length_b   1.000
_cell.length_c   1.000
_cell.angle_alpha   90.00
_cell.angle_beta   90.00
_cell.angle_gamma   90.00
#
_symmetry.space_group_name_H-M   'P 1'
#
loop_
_entity.id
_entity.type
_entity.pdbx_description
1 polymer ?
#
loop_
_entity_poly.entity_id
_entity_poly.type
_entity_poly.pdbx_seq_one_letter_code
_entity_poly.pdbx_strand_id
1 'polypeptide(L)' 'MAAPEGFSYKVRGSEVVVSHHGRRAATLRGDAAARFLRDVERRDPQHVMARVTGNYKRGNERR' A
#
# COMPACT_ATOMS: atom_id res chain seq x y z
N MET A 1 4.02 -21.27 -4.22
CA MET A 1 3.58 -19.89 -4.53
C MET A 1 4.67 -18.95 -4.07
N ALA A 2 5.15 -18.05 -4.93
CA ALA A 2 6.15 -17.05 -4.52
C ALA A 2 5.50 -16.06 -3.54
N ALA A 3 6.20 -15.74 -2.45
CA ALA A 3 5.78 -14.67 -1.57
C ALA A 3 5.83 -13.34 -2.34
N PRO A 4 4.93 -12.38 -2.08
CA PRO A 4 5.06 -11.06 -2.65
C PRO A 4 6.39 -10.44 -2.19
N GLU A 5 7.09 -9.81 -3.13
CA GLU A 5 8.38 -9.17 -2.90
C GLU A 5 8.50 -7.91 -3.76
N GLY A 6 9.55 -7.11 -3.56
CA GLY A 6 9.82 -5.93 -4.38
C GLY A 6 8.91 -4.73 -4.09
N PHE A 7 8.08 -4.77 -3.04
CA PHE A 7 7.29 -3.63 -2.60
C PHE A 7 8.07 -2.72 -1.65
N SER A 8 7.83 -1.42 -1.79
CA SER A 8 8.33 -0.36 -0.93
C SER A 8 7.25 0.70 -0.73
N TYR A 9 7.31 1.44 0.36
CA TYR A 9 6.42 2.58 0.55
C TYR A 9 7.21 3.81 1.03
N LYS A 10 6.64 4.99 0.79
CA LYS A 10 7.14 6.27 1.30
C LYS A 10 5.97 7.07 1.85
N VAL A 11 6.16 7.62 3.05
CA VAL A 11 5.22 8.58 3.64
C VAL A 11 5.51 9.97 3.06
N ARG A 12 4.47 10.68 2.62
CA ARG A 12 4.53 12.05 2.10
C ARG A 12 3.43 12.87 2.78
N GLY A 13 3.78 13.53 3.89
CA GLY A 13 2.78 14.22 4.71
C GLY A 13 1.75 13.24 5.25
N SER A 14 0.48 13.43 4.87
CA SER A 14 -0.64 12.54 5.24
C SER A 14 -0.91 11.42 4.23
N GLU A 15 -0.09 11.30 3.18
CA GLU A 15 -0.23 10.28 2.14
C GLU A 15 0.85 9.20 2.27
N VAL A 16 0.54 7.99 1.79
CA VAL A 16 1.51 6.91 1.64
C VAL A 16 1.55 6.46 0.19
N VAL A 17 2.72 6.54 -0.42
CA VAL A 17 2.96 6.08 -1.79
C VAL A 17 3.57 4.69 -1.74
N VAL A 18 2.90 3.70 -2.30
CA VAL A 18 3.39 2.32 -2.42
C VAL A 18 3.92 2.11 -3.84
N SER A 19 5.09 1.51 -3.96
CA SER A 19 5.78 1.21 -5.22
C SER A 19 6.16 -0.27 -5.27
N HIS A 20 6.09 -0.85 -6.46
CA HIS A 20 6.52 -2.21 -6.76
C HIS A 20 7.61 -2.18 -7.83
N HIS A 21 8.80 -2.71 -7.54
CA HIS A 21 9.98 -2.62 -8.41
C HIS A 21 10.23 -1.19 -8.95
N GLY A 22 10.17 -0.19 -8.06
CA GLY A 22 10.41 1.21 -8.40
C GLY A 22 9.26 1.94 -9.12
N ARG A 23 8.18 1.24 -9.51
CA ARG A 23 7.01 1.85 -10.13
C ARG A 23 5.91 2.09 -9.10
N ARG A 24 5.36 3.31 -9.07
CA ARG A 24 4.24 3.64 -8.17
C ARG A 24 3.04 2.75 -8.49
N ALA A 25 2.59 2.01 -7.49
CA ALA A 25 1.50 1.04 -7.60
C ALA A 25 0.21 1.55 -6.95
N ALA A 26 0.30 2.31 -5.84
CA ALA A 26 -0.84 2.93 -5.19
C ALA A 26 -0.43 4.20 -4.43
N THR A 27 -1.40 5.09 -4.21
CA THR A 27 -1.30 6.21 -3.27
C THR A 27 -2.46 6.11 -2.30
N LEU A 28 -2.17 5.99 -1.01
CA LEU A 28 -3.14 5.93 0.07
C LEU A 28 -3.23 7.28 0.76
N ARG A 29 -4.43 7.68 1.18
CA ARG A 29 -4.70 8.99 1.80
C ARG A 29 -5.61 8.82 3.02
N GLY A 30 -5.55 9.77 3.95
CA GLY A 30 -6.44 9.80 5.10
C GLY A 30 -6.44 8.48 5.89
N ASP A 31 -7.62 7.98 6.24
CA ASP A 31 -7.77 6.72 6.99
C ASP A 31 -7.11 5.51 6.30
N ALA A 32 -7.06 5.46 4.98
CA ALA A 32 -6.42 4.37 4.26
C ALA A 32 -4.89 4.38 4.48
N ALA A 33 -4.28 5.56 4.54
CA ALA A 33 -2.86 5.71 4.86
C ALA A 33 -2.59 5.30 6.32
N ALA A 34 -3.39 5.81 7.26
CA ALA A 34 -3.25 5.48 8.68
C ALA A 34 -3.43 3.98 8.95
N ARG A 35 -4.45 3.36 8.33
CA ARG A 35 -4.68 1.92 8.42
C ARG A 35 -3.53 1.11 7.84
N PHE A 36 -3.01 1.51 6.68
CA PHE A 36 -1.87 0.84 6.06
C PHE A 36 -0.64 0.85 6.98
N LEU A 37 -0.32 2.00 7.59
CA LEU A 37 0.82 2.12 8.51
C LEU A 37 0.68 1.17 9.71
N ARG A 38 -0.52 1.10 10.32
CA ARG A 38 -0.78 0.15 11.41
C ARG A 38 -0.68 -1.31 10.97
N ASP A 39 -1.10 -1.63 9.75
CA ASP A 39 -1.06 -2.99 9.23
C ASP A 39 0.37 -3.44 8.92
N VAL A 40 1.25 -2.57 8.38
CA VAL A 40 2.67 -2.92 8.12
C VAL A 40 3.49 -3.08 9.40
N GLU A 41 3.09 -2.44 10.50
CA GLU A 41 3.72 -2.66 11.82
C GLU A 41 3.35 -4.02 12.43
N ARG A 42 2.17 -4.56 12.08
CA ARG A 42 1.60 -5.77 12.72
C ARG A 42 1.72 -7.03 11.87
N ARG A 43 1.99 -6.89 10.58
CA ARG A 43 1.95 -7.97 9.59
C ARG A 43 3.14 -7.84 8.66
N ASP A 44 3.37 -8.87 7.86
CA ASP A 44 4.39 -8.85 6.82
C ASP A 44 4.15 -7.66 5.84
N PRO A 45 5.09 -6.71 5.74
CA PRO A 45 4.92 -5.50 4.93
C PRO A 45 4.70 -5.81 3.45
N GLN A 46 5.36 -6.85 2.91
CA GLN A 46 5.23 -7.21 1.50
C GLN A 46 3.81 -7.71 1.19
N HIS A 47 3.23 -8.55 2.04
CA HIS A 47 1.84 -8.98 1.92
C HIS A 47 0.85 -7.83 2.08
N VAL A 48 1.06 -6.93 3.03
CA VAL A 48 0.19 -5.75 3.22
C VAL A 48 0.23 -4.87 1.97
N MET A 49 1.42 -4.59 1.43
CA MET A 49 1.61 -3.80 0.22
C MET A 49 0.96 -4.46 -1.00
N ALA A 50 1.20 -5.76 -1.23
CA ALA A 50 0.58 -6.51 -2.32
C ALA A 50 -0.95 -6.49 -2.24
N ARG A 51 -1.51 -6.61 -1.03
CA ARG A 51 -2.96 -6.53 -0.79
C ARG A 51 -3.50 -5.16 -1.16
N VAL A 52 -2.89 -4.07 -0.71
CA VAL A 52 -3.40 -2.72 -1.03
C VAL A 52 -3.21 -2.40 -2.51
N THR A 53 -2.12 -2.79 -3.15
CA THR A 53 -1.93 -2.53 -4.60
C THR A 53 -2.88 -3.35 -5.47
N GLY A 54 -3.25 -4.57 -5.05
CA GLY A 54 -4.23 -5.41 -5.75
C GLY A 54 -5.69 -4.99 -5.50
N ASN A 55 -6.02 -4.55 -4.29
CA ASN A 55 -7.39 -4.13 -3.93
C ASN A 55 -7.69 -2.66 -4.31
N TYR A 56 -6.68 -1.77 -4.33
CA TYR A 56 -6.90 -0.34 -4.57
C TYR A 56 -7.33 -0.02 -6.00
N LYS A 57 -7.06 -0.92 -6.98
CA LYS A 57 -7.63 -0.80 -8.33
C LYS A 57 -9.17 -0.84 -8.34
N ARG A 58 -9.81 -1.35 -7.27
CA ARG A 58 -11.28 -1.37 -7.09
C ARG A 58 -11.80 -0.28 -6.14
N GLY A 59 -10.94 0.46 -5.44
CA GLY A 59 -11.32 1.43 -4.41
C GLY A 59 -11.53 2.86 -4.90
N ASN A 60 -11.24 3.17 -6.17
CA ASN A 60 -11.35 4.52 -6.74
C ASN A 60 -12.77 4.87 -7.26
N GLU A 61 -13.78 4.05 -6.96
CA GLU A 61 -15.18 4.39 -7.21
C GLU A 61 -15.87 4.73 -5.90
N ARG A 62 -15.59 5.90 -5.36
CA ARG A 62 -16.56 6.66 -4.53
C ARG A 62 -16.08 8.11 -4.38
N ARG A 63 -16.82 8.96 -5.09
CA ARG A 63 -17.16 10.38 -4.86
C ARG A 63 -16.53 11.06 -3.64
#